data_AF-F9DHM2-F1
#
_entry.id   AF-F9DHM2-F1
#
_cell.length_a   1.000
_cell.length_b   1.000
_cell.length_c   1.000
_cell.angle_alpha   90.00
_cell.angle_beta   90.00
_cell.angle_gamma   90.00
#
_symmetry.space_group_name_H-M   'P 1'
#
loop_
_entity.id
_entity.type
_entity.pdbx_description
1 polymer ?
#
loop_
_entity_poly.entity_id
_entity_poly.type
_entity_poly.pdbx_seq_one_letter_code
_entity_poly.pdbx_strand_id
1 'polypeptide(L)' 'MEKLKEELTTKTHSEFNVSMETEIRHRTGSLWSVTGFDCDKATMKKWCISYGITISQAMKYKMYWQKLAEQNKVRKE' A
#
# COMPACT_ATOMS: atom_id res chain seq x y z
N MET A 1 16.28 9.11 -28.23
CA MET A 1 15.31 8.44 -27.33
C MET A 1 15.99 7.57 -26.28
N GLU A 2 17.13 6.92 -26.56
CA GLU A 2 17.84 6.07 -25.59
C GLU A 2 18.33 6.82 -24.34
N LYS A 3 18.88 8.03 -24.51
CA LYS A 3 19.33 8.89 -23.40
C LYS A 3 18.23 9.19 -22.35
N LEU A 4 16.99 9.38 -22.79
CA LEU A 4 15.85 9.66 -21.91
C LEU A 4 15.41 8.40 -21.14
N LYS A 5 15.53 7.22 -21.76
CA LYS A 5 15.29 5.94 -21.09
C LYS A 5 16.33 5.70 -20.01
N GLU A 6 17.62 5.86 -20.32
CA GLU A 6 18.71 5.71 -19.34
C GLU A 6 18.58 6.69 -18.17
N GLU A 7 18.31 7.98 -18.43
CA GLU A 7 18.11 8.98 -17.36
C GLU A 7 16.92 8.64 -16.46
N LEU A 8 15.83 8.10 -17.00
CA LEU A 8 14.69 7.68 -16.19
C LEU A 8 15.06 6.51 -15.28
N THR A 9 15.66 5.45 -15.83
CA THR A 9 16.03 4.25 -15.04
C THR A 9 17.12 4.54 -14.01
N THR A 10 18.23 5.17 -14.40
CA THR A 10 19.43 5.27 -13.56
C THR A 10 19.23 6.25 -12.39
N LYS A 11 18.47 7.33 -12.59
CA LYS A 11 18.19 8.31 -11.52
C LYS A 11 17.15 7.79 -10.52
N THR A 12 16.15 7.02 -10.98
CA THR A 12 15.14 6.44 -10.08
C THR A 12 15.67 5.32 -9.20
N HIS A 13 16.64 4.54 -9.70
CA HIS A 13 17.22 3.43 -8.92
C HIS A 13 18.19 3.89 -7.83
N SER A 14 18.74 5.10 -7.92
CA SER A 14 19.73 5.62 -6.96
C SER A 14 19.12 6.28 -5.71
N GLU A 15 17.85 6.68 -5.73
CA GLU A 15 17.28 7.53 -4.67
C GLU A 15 16.03 6.95 -3.96
N PHE A 16 15.47 5.83 -4.42
CA PHE A 16 14.22 5.30 -3.86
C PHE A 16 14.39 3.98 -3.12
N ASN A 17 15.21 3.98 -2.06
CA ASN A 17 15.24 2.88 -1.09
C ASN A 17 14.19 3.12 -0.01
N VAL A 18 13.02 2.49 -0.17
CA VAL A 18 11.98 2.43 0.85
C VAL A 18 12.25 1.23 1.75
N SER A 19 12.14 1.40 3.07
CA SER A 19 12.29 0.25 3.99
C SER A 19 11.20 -0.79 3.72
N MET A 20 11.53 -2.07 3.91
CA MET A 20 10.57 -3.17 3.75
C MET A 20 9.28 -2.94 4.57
N GLU A 21 9.41 -2.40 5.78
CA GLU A 21 8.30 -2.03 6.65
C GLU A 21 7.40 -0.95 6.03
N THR A 22 7.99 0.06 5.38
CA THR A 22 7.23 1.11 4.70
C THR A 22 6.54 0.56 3.45
N GLU A 23 7.20 -0.33 2.72
CA GLU A 23 6.61 -1.01 1.57
C GLU A 23 5.41 -1.87 1.98
N ILE A 24 5.53 -2.66 3.05
CA ILE A 24 4.43 -3.42 3.63
C ILE A 24 3.29 -2.47 3.99
N ARG A 25 3.56 -1.37 4.70
CA ARG A 25 2.54 -0.37 5.06
C ARG A 25 1.81 0.15 3.82
N HIS A 26 2.49 0.48 2.72
CA HIS A 26 1.85 0.96 1.49
C HIS A 26 1.01 -0.12 0.79
N ARG A 27 1.50 -1.36 0.72
CA ARG A 27 0.75 -2.50 0.18
C ARG A 27 -0.53 -2.76 0.98
N THR A 28 -0.45 -2.71 2.31
CA THR A 28 -1.66 -2.83 3.17
C THR A 28 -2.65 -1.70 2.95
N GLY A 29 -2.18 -0.46 2.75
CA GLY A 29 -3.07 0.67 2.44
C GLY A 29 -3.81 0.49 1.12
N SER A 30 -3.12 -0.05 0.12
CA SER A 30 -3.71 -0.40 -1.18
C SER A 30 -4.75 -1.51 -1.05
N LEU A 31 -4.50 -2.51 -0.19
CA LEU A 31 -5.49 -3.55 0.11
C LEU A 31 -6.75 -2.94 0.74
N TRP A 32 -6.60 -2.16 1.81
CA TRP A 32 -7.74 -1.61 2.56
C TRP A 32 -8.56 -0.59 1.75
N SER A 33 -7.93 0.13 0.81
CA SER A 33 -8.65 1.05 -0.07
C SER A 33 -9.53 0.31 -1.08
N VAL A 34 -9.15 -0.90 -1.50
CA VAL A 34 -9.91 -1.72 -2.46
C VAL A 34 -10.97 -2.57 -1.78
N THR A 35 -10.64 -3.21 -0.66
CA THR A 35 -11.53 -4.18 -0.01
C THR A 35 -12.50 -3.53 0.98
N GLY A 36 -12.20 -2.33 1.45
CA GLY A 36 -12.81 -1.77 2.66
C GLY A 36 -12.34 -2.49 3.93
N PHE A 37 -12.59 -1.88 5.08
CA PHE A 37 -12.09 -2.35 6.38
C PHE A 37 -12.85 -3.58 6.92
N ASP A 38 -14.05 -3.86 6.43
CA ASP A 38 -14.92 -4.95 6.93
C ASP A 38 -15.06 -6.11 5.91
N CYS A 39 -14.07 -6.29 5.04
CA CYS A 39 -14.09 -7.37 4.06
C CYS A 39 -14.04 -8.77 4.71
N ASP A 40 -14.68 -9.75 4.07
CA ASP A 40 -14.67 -11.13 4.52
C ASP A 40 -13.28 -11.79 4.38
N LYS A 41 -13.10 -12.94 5.04
CA LYS A 41 -11.83 -13.67 5.08
C LYS A 41 -11.35 -14.17 3.70
N ALA A 42 -12.27 -14.56 2.81
CA ALA A 42 -11.92 -15.07 1.49
C ALA A 42 -11.41 -13.92 0.60
N THR A 43 -12.12 -12.78 0.61
CA THR A 43 -11.70 -11.53 -0.04
C THR A 43 -10.35 -11.07 0.49
N MET A 44 -10.18 -11.02 1.81
CA MET A 44 -8.92 -10.64 2.44
C MET A 44 -7.75 -11.52 2.00
N LYS A 45 -7.94 -12.85 2.00
CA LYS A 45 -6.91 -13.81 1.59
C LYS A 45 -6.51 -13.62 0.13
N LYS A 46 -7.48 -13.44 -0.78
CA LYS A 46 -7.24 -13.20 -2.21
C LYS A 46 -6.37 -11.95 -2.44
N TRP A 47 -6.70 -10.85 -1.77
CA TRP A 47 -5.98 -9.59 -1.95
C TRP A 47 -4.62 -9.58 -1.25
N CYS A 48 -4.49 -10.24 -0.10
CA CYS A 48 -3.19 -10.45 0.55
C CYS A 48 -2.20 -11.17 -0.38
N ILE A 49 -2.66 -12.25 -1.05
CA ILE A 49 -1.85 -12.96 -2.05
C ILE A 49 -1.49 -12.02 -3.23
N SER A 50 -2.46 -11.27 -3.74
CA SER A 50 -2.26 -10.38 -4.90
C SER A 50 -1.24 -9.27 -4.63
N TYR A 51 -1.21 -8.73 -3.41
CA TYR A 51 -0.25 -7.70 -3.00
C TYR A 51 1.04 -8.25 -2.37
N GLY A 52 1.18 -9.59 -2.27
CA GLY A 52 2.35 -10.24 -1.70
C GLY A 52 2.58 -9.90 -0.23
N ILE A 53 1.51 -9.82 0.57
CA ILE A 53 1.54 -9.57 2.01
C ILE A 53 0.78 -10.66 2.77
N THR A 54 1.11 -10.86 4.03
CA THR A 54 0.39 -11.77 4.91
C THR A 54 -0.83 -11.08 5.53
N ILE A 55 -1.81 -11.88 5.97
CA ILE A 55 -2.96 -11.38 6.73
C ILE A 55 -2.51 -10.65 8.00
N SER A 56 -1.49 -11.14 8.69
CA SER A 56 -0.95 -10.50 9.90
C SER A 56 -0.40 -9.10 9.60
N GLN A 57 0.36 -8.95 8.51
CA GLN A 57 0.84 -7.65 8.05
C GLN A 57 -0.31 -6.70 7.68
N ALA A 58 -1.33 -7.19 6.97
CA ALA A 58 -2.54 -6.41 6.65
C ALA A 58 -3.25 -5.90 7.92
N MET A 59 -3.42 -6.76 8.92
CA MET A 59 -4.06 -6.40 10.18
C MET A 59 -3.24 -5.43 11.02
N LYS A 60 -1.91 -5.55 11.03
CA LYS A 60 -0.99 -4.66 11.77
C LYS A 60 -1.26 -3.17 11.50
N TYR A 61 -1.60 -2.82 10.26
CA TYR A 61 -1.85 -1.42 9.85
C TYR A 61 -3.32 -1.08 9.64
N LYS A 62 -4.27 -1.98 9.95
CA LYS A 62 -5.71 -1.73 9.71
C LYS A 62 -6.18 -0.44 10.38
N MET A 63 -5.91 -0.30 11.69
CA MET A 63 -6.33 0.88 12.47
C MET A 63 -5.68 2.18 11.96
N TYR A 64 -4.42 2.12 11.55
CA TYR A 64 -3.71 3.28 10.99
C TYR A 64 -4.42 3.81 9.74
N TRP A 65 -4.70 2.92 8.78
CA TRP A 65 -5.37 3.29 7.53
C TRP A 65 -6.82 3.69 7.74
N GLN A 66 -7.52 3.07 8.68
CA GLN A 66 -8.90 3.43 9.03
C GLN A 66 -8.98 4.86 9.57
N LYS A 67 -8.13 5.20 10.54
CA LYS A 67 -8.06 6.56 11.09
C LYS A 67 -7.70 7.59 10.02
N LEU A 68 -6.76 7.26 9.14
CA LEU A 68 -6.37 8.15 8.05
C LEU A 68 -7.52 8.37 7.04
N ALA A 69 -8.28 7.32 6.74
CA ALA A 69 -9.47 7.41 5.88
C ALA A 69 -10.56 8.30 6.49
N GLU A 70 -10.81 8.18 7.80
CA GLU A 70 -11.75 9.03 8.54
C GLU A 70 -11.32 10.50 8.52
N GLN A 71 -10.05 10.79 8.83
CA GLN A 71 -9.50 12.15 8.79
C GLN A 71 -9.62 12.81 7.41
N ASN A 72 -9.44 12.03 6.34
CA ASN A 72 -9.56 12.52 4.97
C ASN A 72 -11.00 12.73 4.51
N LYS A 73 -11.99 12.11 5.16
CA LYS A 73 -13.42 12.43 4.93
C LYS A 73 -13.78 13.79 5.52
N VAL A 74 -13.35 14.04 6.77
CA VAL A 74 -13.62 15.31 7.49
C VAL A 74 -13.02 16.54 6.79
N ARG A 75 -11.89 16.40 6.07
CA ARG A 75 -11.28 17.51 5.32
C ARG A 75 -12.03 17.93 4.06
N LYS A 76 -13.00 17.13 3.61
CA LYS A 76 -13.78 17.39 2.38
C LYS A 76 -15.15 18.03 2.68
N GLU A 77 -15.51 18.17 3.95
CA GLU A 77 -16.70 18.86 4.44
C GLU A 77 -16.34 20.30 4.85
#